data_AF-A0A532AY28-F1
#
_entry.id   AF-A0A532AY28-F1
#
_cell.length_a   1.000
_cell.length_b   1.000
_cell.length_c   1.000
_cell.angle_alpha   90.00
_cell.angle_beta   90.00
_cell.angle_gamma   90.00
#
_symmetry.space_group_name_H-M   'P 1'
#
loop_
_entity.id
_entity.type
_entity.pdbx_description
1 polymer ?
#
loop_
_entity_poly.entity_id
_entity_poly.type
_entity_poly.pdbx_seq_one_letter_code
_entity_poly.pdbx_strand_id
1 'polypeptide(L)' 'MAKKTATESDETRLKKKVAEKLTGHKNPKEDEALRSLKKRLRRTQRKRRTVTLRKKNSASKKTAAPAK' A
#
# COMPACT_ATOMS: atom_id res chain seq x y z
N MET A 1 -24.99 -0.90 9.49
CA MET A 1 -23.60 -1.13 9.01
C MET A 1 -23.19 -0.01 8.07
N ALA A 2 -22.61 1.07 8.62
CA ALA A 2 -22.24 2.26 7.85
C ALA A 2 -21.32 1.88 6.69
N LYS A 3 -21.76 2.20 5.46
CA LYS A 3 -21.03 1.99 4.22
C LYS A 3 -19.69 2.71 4.34
N LYS A 4 -18.59 1.96 4.41
CA LYS A 4 -17.24 2.53 4.44
C LYS A 4 -17.03 3.27 3.12
N THR A 5 -17.21 4.58 3.17
CA THR A 5 -16.88 5.50 2.10
C THR A 5 -15.48 5.17 1.62
N ALA A 6 -15.29 5.07 0.31
CA ALA A 6 -13.99 4.95 -0.35
C ALA A 6 -13.22 6.29 -0.21
N THR A 7 -13.08 6.78 1.01
CA THR A 7 -12.37 7.99 1.38
C THR A 7 -10.90 7.64 1.51
N GLU A 8 -10.21 7.69 0.38
CA GLU A 8 -8.76 7.52 0.23
C GLU A 8 -8.20 6.13 0.57
N SER A 9 -7.37 5.61 -0.33
CA SER A 9 -6.57 4.43 -0.05
C SER A 9 -5.68 4.68 1.17
N ASP A 10 -5.53 3.69 2.06
CA ASP A 10 -4.56 3.76 3.16
C ASP A 10 -3.16 4.16 2.68
N GLU A 11 -2.82 3.83 1.43
CA GLU A 11 -1.55 4.23 0.82
C GLU A 11 -1.43 5.74 0.60
N THR A 12 -2.48 6.43 0.16
CA THR A 12 -2.45 7.89 -0.07
C THR A 12 -2.42 8.65 1.25
N ARG A 13 -3.18 8.19 2.25
CA ARG A 13 -3.12 8.71 3.63
C ARG A 13 -1.73 8.54 4.25
N LEU A 14 -1.10 7.38 4.06
CA LEU A 14 0.25 7.12 4.56
C LEU A 14 1.31 7.95 3.84
N LYS A 15 1.17 8.17 2.53
CA LYS A 15 2.08 9.06 1.77
C LYS A 15 1.99 10.50 2.27
N LYS A 16 0.78 11.03 2.46
CA LYS A 16 0.55 12.37 3.03
C LYS A 16 1.21 12.52 4.41
N LYS A 17 0.96 11.58 5.33
CA LYS A 17 1.58 11.58 6.68
C LYS A 17 3.11 11.50 6.66
N VAL A 18 3.69 10.75 5.73
CA VAL A 18 5.16 10.68 5.58
C VAL A 18 5.72 11.99 5.04
N ALA A 19 5.04 12.64 4.09
CA ALA A 19 5.44 13.93 3.55
C ALA A 19 5.35 15.05 4.59
N GLU A 20 4.24 15.13 5.34
CA GLU A 20 4.05 16.09 6.44
C GLU A 20 5.11 15.92 7.56
N LYS A 21 5.47 14.68 7.89
CA LYS A 21 6.53 14.39 8.86
C LYS A 21 7.91 14.72 8.29
N LEU A 22 8.14 14.57 6.98
CA LEU A 22 9.44 14.88 6.37
C LEU A 22 9.76 16.38 6.39
N THR A 23 8.76 17.25 6.25
CA THR A 23 8.97 18.71 6.24
C THR A 23 9.21 19.29 7.63
N GLY A 24 8.77 18.62 8.70
CA GLY A 24 8.90 19.12 10.08
C GLY A 24 10.11 18.60 10.87
N HIS A 25 10.84 17.60 10.38
CA HIS A 25 11.90 16.94 11.16
C HIS A 25 13.31 17.29 10.65
N LYS A 26 14.10 17.98 11.48
CA LYS A 26 15.52 18.33 11.23
C LYS A 26 16.42 17.10 11.06
N ASN A 27 16.11 15.98 11.74
CA ASN A 27 16.83 14.70 11.64
C ASN A 27 15.89 13.54 11.23
N PRO A 28 15.59 13.39 9.93
CA PRO A 28 14.62 12.40 9.42
C PRO A 28 15.12 10.94 9.46
N LYS A 29 16.37 10.69 9.87
CA LYS A 29 16.95 9.33 9.97
C LYS A 29 16.79 8.71 11.36
N GLU A 30 16.73 9.52 12.40
CA GLU A 30 16.68 9.07 13.80
C GLU A 30 15.25 9.08 14.36
N ASP A 31 14.31 9.74 13.69
CA ASP A 31 12.92 9.77 14.14
C ASP A 31 12.24 8.40 13.97
N GLU A 32 12.03 7.74 15.10
CA GLU A 32 11.35 6.45 15.21
C GLU A 32 9.91 6.52 14.68
N ALA A 33 9.22 7.65 14.87
CA ALA A 33 7.87 7.84 14.35
C ALA A 33 7.85 7.83 12.82
N LEU A 34 8.81 8.50 12.18
CA LEU A 34 8.95 8.52 10.73
C LEU A 34 9.39 7.14 10.19
N ARG A 35 10.24 6.43 10.92
CA ARG A 35 10.63 5.05 10.59
C ARG A 35 9.43 4.09 10.65
N SER A 36 8.58 4.20 11.67
CA SER A 36 7.38 3.38 11.82
C SER A 36 6.37 3.64 10.68
N LEU A 37 6.18 4.91 10.29
CA LEU A 37 5.32 5.31 9.18
C LEU A 37 5.81 4.77 7.83
N LYS A 38 7.12 4.87 7.55
CA LYS A 38 7.74 4.28 6.35
C LYS A 38 7.55 2.76 6.32
N LYS A 39 7.70 2.06 7.46
CA LYS A 39 7.43 0.61 7.54
C LYS A 39 5.97 0.29 7.22
N ARG A 40 5.02 1.05 7.76
CA ARG A 40 3.58 0.87 7.50
C ARG A 40 3.22 1.10 6.02
N LEU A 41 3.81 2.11 5.39
CA LEU A 41 3.66 2.38 3.95
C LEU A 41 4.16 1.19 3.12
N ARG A 42 5.38 0.69 3.41
CA ARG A 42 5.95 -0.47 2.69
C ARG A 42 5.08 -1.73 2.85
N ARG A 43 4.53 -1.99 4.05
CA ARG A 43 3.62 -3.15 4.28
C ARG A 43 2.36 -3.04 3.43
N THR A 44 1.76 -1.84 3.36
CA THR A 44 0.56 -1.58 2.56
C THR A 44 0.82 -1.77 1.07
N GLN A 45 1.95 -1.25 0.58
CA GLN A 45 2.39 -1.44 -0.81
C GLN A 45 2.63 -2.91 -1.15
N ARG A 46 3.28 -3.67 -0.26
CA ARG A 46 3.45 -5.13 -0.43
C ARG A 46 2.10 -5.84 -0.52
N LYS A 47 1.16 -5.55 0.38
CA LYS A 47 -0.20 -6.14 0.36
C LYS A 47 -0.94 -5.83 -0.95
N ARG A 48 -0.81 -4.62 -1.48
CA ARG A 48 -1.34 -4.27 -2.80
C ARG A 48 -0.69 -5.09 -3.91
N ARG A 49 0.65 -5.17 -3.92
CA ARG A 49 1.39 -5.98 -4.91
C ARG A 49 0.99 -7.44 -4.87
N THR A 50 0.87 -8.05 -3.69
CA THR A 50 0.47 -9.46 -3.57
C THR A 50 -0.95 -9.70 -4.09
N VAL A 51 -1.89 -8.79 -3.81
CA VAL A 51 -3.25 -8.90 -4.35
C VAL A 51 -3.25 -8.75 -5.88
N THR A 52 -2.50 -7.80 -6.43
CA THR A 52 -2.35 -7.63 -7.88
C THR A 52 -1.70 -8.84 -8.53
N LEU A 53 -0.62 -9.39 -7.96
CA LEU A 53 0.03 -10.60 -8.46
C LEU A 53 -0.90 -11.81 -8.40
N ARG A 54 -1.62 -12.00 -7.29
CA ARG A 54 -2.63 -13.06 -7.17
C ARG A 54 -3.71 -12.92 -8.24
N LYS A 55 -4.22 -11.70 -8.47
CA LYS A 55 -5.20 -11.43 -9.53
C LYS A 55 -4.64 -11.79 -10.90
N LYS A 56 -3.41 -11.33 -11.23
CA LYS A 56 -2.72 -11.68 -12.49
C LYS A 56 -2.58 -13.19 -12.66
N ASN A 57 -2.07 -13.89 -11.63
CA ASN A 57 -1.84 -15.33 -11.68
C ASN A 57 -3.16 -16.13 -11.73
N SER A 58 -4.23 -15.65 -11.11
CA SER A 58 -5.55 -16.27 -11.23
C SER A 58 -6.19 -16.02 -12.60
N ALA A 59 -5.95 -14.85 -13.19
CA ALA A 59 -6.43 -14.52 -14.53
C ALA A 59 -5.70 -15.37 -15.59
N SER A 60 -4.38 -15.55 -15.45
CA SER A 60 -3.60 -16.40 -16.36
C SER A 60 -3.97 -17.89 -16.26
N LYS A 61 -4.48 -18.36 -15.11
CA LYS A 61 -5.05 -19.71 -14.98
C LYS A 61 -6.41 -19.86 -15.65
N LYS A 62 -7.22 -18.79 -15.75
CA LYS A 62 -8.54 -18.82 -16.40
C LYS A 62 -8.45 -18.74 -17.93
N THR A 63 -7.33 -18.30 -18.49
CA THR A 63 -7.09 -18.24 -19.94
C THR A 63 -6.20 -19.39 -20.46
N ALA A 64 -5.89 -20.39 -19.62
CA ALA A 64 -5.08 -21.55 -19.98
C ALA A 64 -5.91 -22.84 -20.08
N ALA A 65 -7.20 -22.74 -20.44
CA ALA A 65 -7.93 -23.87 -20.97
C ALA A 65 -7.71 -23.88 -22.49
N PRO A 66 -6.95 -24.84 -23.06
CA PRO A 66 -6.83 -24.97 -24.50
C PRO A 66 -8.22 -25.29 -25.05
N ALA A 67 -8.69 -24.47 -26.00
CA ALA A 67 -9.80 -24.83 -26.85
C ALA A 67 -9.44 -26.15 -27.56
N LYS A 68 -10.24 -27.19 -27.31
CA LYS A 68 -10.35 -28.34 -28.21
C LYS A 68 -11.07 -27.91 -29.48
#